data_AF-A0A7W0GLQ5-F1
#
_entry.id   AF-A0A7W0GLQ5-F1
#
_cell.length_a   1.000
_cell.length_b   1.000
_cell.length_c   1.000
_cell.angle_alpha   90.00
_cell.angle_beta   90.00
_cell.angle_gamma   90.00
#
_symmetry.space_group_name_H-M   'P 1'
#
loop_
_entity.id
_entity.type
_entity.pdbx_description
1 polymer ?
#
loop_
_entity_poly.entity_id
_entity_poly.type
_entity_poly.pdbx_seq_one_letter_code
_entity_poly.pdbx_strand_id
1 'polypeptide(L)'
;MAPVVTLPPLIADTEIRISGDTPFAVNCTGGTLGGTEYRNAEVEPYAAVNPINSANIVAVWQQDRWSTGLANGLVTAVTLDGGATWSRTTAPFTRCAGGNAGNGGDYERATDPWVTFTPNGNAFQMALATQGASLAASSVSAMLVSRSTDSGQTWGNPSTLIRDGSLFFNDKNTITADPTDPNYVYAVWDRLVASGGGPAVFARTTDGGNTWEA
;
A
#
# COMPACT_ATOMS: atom_id res chain seq x y z
N MET A 1 5.57 41.10 13.90
CA MET A 1 5.24 40.50 12.59
C MET A 1 6.18 39.32 12.39
N ALA A 2 5.67 38.11 12.21
CA ALA A 2 6.52 36.96 11.86
C ALA A 2 7.05 37.16 10.43
N PRO A 3 8.30 36.78 10.12
CA PRO A 3 8.83 36.87 8.76
C PRO A 3 8.00 36.00 7.83
N VAL A 4 7.74 36.50 6.62
CA VAL A 4 7.08 35.72 5.56
C VAL A 4 8.03 34.60 5.16
N VAL A 5 7.60 33.35 5.30
CA VAL A 5 8.33 32.20 4.77
C VAL A 5 8.12 32.15 3.27
N THR A 6 9.11 32.59 2.51
CA THR A 6 9.16 32.38 1.05
C THR A 6 9.80 31.02 0.78
N LEU A 7 9.03 30.10 0.17
CA LEU A 7 9.59 28.86 -0.34
C LEU A 7 10.59 29.17 -1.47
N PRO A 8 11.70 28.42 -1.58
CA PRO A 8 12.58 28.55 -2.73
C PRO A 8 11.81 28.24 -4.02
N PRO A 9 12.19 28.84 -5.16
CA PRO A 9 11.61 28.47 -6.45
C PRO A 9 11.81 26.97 -6.70
N LEU A 10 10.81 26.33 -7.30
CA LEU A 10 10.91 24.94 -7.71
C LEU A 10 12.09 24.81 -8.68
N ILE A 11 13.03 23.92 -8.38
CA ILE A 11 14.03 23.53 -9.36
C ILE A 11 13.27 22.71 -10.40
N ALA A 12 13.13 23.25 -11.61
CA ALA A 12 12.54 22.54 -12.74
C ALA A 12 13.56 21.51 -13.24
N ASP A 13 13.54 20.32 -12.64
CA ASP A 13 14.22 19.15 -13.19
C ASP A 13 13.33 18.46 -14.22
N THR A 14 13.92 17.62 -15.07
CA THR A 14 13.16 16.80 -16.02
C THR A 14 12.30 15.83 -15.23
N GLU A 15 11.00 15.78 -15.52
CA GLU A 15 10.11 14.79 -14.92
C GLU A 15 10.59 13.38 -15.27
N ILE A 16 10.84 12.57 -14.25
CA ILE A 16 11.17 11.15 -14.42
C ILE A 16 9.91 10.30 -14.22
N ARG A 17 9.64 9.42 -15.19
CA ARG A 17 8.60 8.41 -15.04
C ARG A 17 9.18 7.19 -14.33
N ILE A 18 8.72 6.94 -13.11
CA ILE A 18 9.11 5.75 -12.31
C ILE A 18 8.16 4.56 -12.48
N SER A 19 6.99 4.81 -13.08
CA SER A 19 6.06 3.77 -13.50
C SER A 19 6.44 3.17 -14.86
N GLY A 20 5.66 2.22 -15.35
CA GLY A 20 5.87 1.62 -16.67
C GLY A 20 4.72 0.72 -17.05
N ASP A 21 4.91 -0.14 -18.04
CA ASP A 21 3.91 -1.14 -18.38
C ASP A 21 3.59 -2.04 -17.19
N THR A 22 2.33 -2.42 -17.09
CA THR A 22 1.82 -3.25 -16.01
C THR A 22 2.56 -4.57 -15.93
N PRO A 23 2.98 -4.99 -14.72
CA PRO A 23 3.55 -6.31 -14.50
C PRO A 23 2.48 -7.41 -14.42
N PHE A 24 1.20 -7.06 -14.41
CA PHE A 24 0.13 -8.01 -14.13
C PHE A 24 -0.39 -8.71 -15.40
N ALA A 25 -0.61 -10.01 -15.30
CA ALA A 25 -1.23 -10.78 -16.36
C ALA A 25 -2.67 -10.30 -16.61
N VAL A 26 -3.15 -10.46 -17.85
CA VAL A 26 -4.57 -10.18 -18.17
C VAL A 26 -5.47 -11.13 -17.38
N ASN A 27 -6.60 -10.64 -16.86
CA ASN A 27 -7.59 -11.41 -16.08
C ASN A 27 -7.05 -12.04 -14.78
N CYS A 28 -5.98 -11.51 -14.20
CA CYS A 28 -5.34 -12.06 -13.01
C CYS A 28 -6.15 -11.92 -11.70
N THR A 29 -7.17 -11.04 -11.66
CA THR A 29 -7.94 -10.77 -10.44
C THR A 29 -8.76 -11.98 -9.99
N GLY A 30 -9.15 -12.85 -10.93
CA GLY A 30 -9.98 -14.04 -10.68
C GLY A 30 -11.37 -13.72 -10.10
N GLY A 31 -11.78 -12.45 -10.17
CA GLY A 31 -12.91 -11.89 -9.43
C GLY A 31 -14.17 -11.67 -10.25
N THR A 32 -15.27 -11.39 -9.55
CA THR A 32 -16.55 -11.04 -10.20
C THR A 32 -16.78 -9.53 -10.31
N LEU A 33 -15.89 -8.71 -9.75
CA LEU A 33 -15.97 -7.26 -9.90
C LEU A 33 -15.85 -6.87 -11.38
N GLY A 34 -16.94 -6.33 -11.93
CA GLY A 34 -16.99 -5.82 -13.30
C GLY A 34 -16.32 -4.45 -13.47
N GLY A 35 -16.47 -3.88 -14.66
CA GLY A 35 -15.93 -2.57 -15.04
C GLY A 35 -14.95 -2.66 -16.21
N THR A 36 -14.39 -1.51 -16.59
CA THR A 36 -13.27 -1.43 -17.55
C THR A 36 -11.96 -1.37 -16.78
N GLU A 37 -11.03 -2.29 -17.08
CA GLU A 37 -9.65 -2.24 -16.62
C GLU A 37 -8.89 -1.21 -17.46
N TYR A 38 -8.40 -0.13 -16.83
CA TYR A 38 -7.46 0.78 -17.48
C TYR A 38 -6.05 0.30 -17.20
N ARG A 39 -5.53 -0.59 -18.05
CA ARG A 39 -4.14 -1.05 -17.96
C ARG A 39 -3.18 0.12 -18.06
N ASN A 40 -2.09 0.06 -17.31
CA ASN A 40 -1.09 1.14 -17.20
C ASN A 40 -1.67 2.43 -16.59
N ALA A 41 -2.76 2.36 -15.83
CA ALA A 41 -3.29 3.52 -15.11
C ALA A 41 -2.81 3.51 -13.66
N GLU A 42 -1.96 4.50 -13.33
CA GLU A 42 -1.45 4.75 -11.99
C GLU A 42 -2.27 5.81 -11.25
N VAL A 43 -2.65 5.55 -10.00
CA VAL A 43 -3.29 6.54 -9.12
C VAL A 43 -2.81 6.38 -7.67
N GLU A 44 -3.09 7.38 -6.82
CA GLU A 44 -2.78 7.37 -5.38
C GLU A 44 -1.30 7.08 -5.06
N PRO A 45 -0.35 7.88 -5.56
CA PRO A 45 1.06 7.67 -5.24
C PRO A 45 1.38 8.02 -3.79
N TYR A 46 2.28 7.26 -3.18
CA TYR A 46 2.89 7.56 -1.87
C TYR A 46 4.38 7.20 -1.90
N ALA A 47 5.21 7.86 -1.10
CA ALA A 47 6.63 7.53 -1.00
C ALA A 47 7.19 7.73 0.42
N ALA A 48 8.23 6.99 0.75
CA ALA A 48 9.01 7.13 1.98
C ALA A 48 10.51 7.05 1.70
N VAL A 49 11.30 7.76 2.50
CA VAL A 49 12.77 7.76 2.44
C VAL A 49 13.31 6.96 3.62
N ASN A 50 14.30 6.11 3.37
CA ASN A 50 14.92 5.31 4.40
C ASN A 50 15.76 6.21 5.35
N PRO A 51 15.49 6.22 6.67
CA PRO A 51 16.14 7.13 7.60
C PRO A 51 17.63 6.86 7.81
N ILE A 52 18.12 5.66 7.48
CA ILE A 52 19.54 5.31 7.58
C ILE A 52 20.28 5.37 6.23
N ASN A 53 19.56 5.60 5.13
CA ASN A 53 20.13 5.76 3.80
C ASN A 53 19.20 6.61 2.92
N SER A 54 19.47 7.92 2.83
CA SER A 54 18.65 8.83 2.02
C SER A 54 18.70 8.55 0.51
N ALA A 55 19.64 7.74 0.02
CA ALA A 55 19.65 7.29 -1.37
C ALA A 55 18.62 6.17 -1.63
N ASN A 56 18.10 5.54 -0.57
CA ASN A 56 17.03 4.54 -0.65
C ASN A 56 15.66 5.20 -0.42
N ILE A 57 14.85 5.18 -1.48
CA ILE A 57 13.48 5.70 -1.49
C ILE A 57 12.59 4.60 -2.04
N VAL A 58 11.43 4.43 -1.41
CA VAL A 58 10.38 3.52 -1.89
C VAL A 58 9.16 4.35 -2.23
N ALA A 59 8.66 4.20 -3.45
CA ALA A 59 7.41 4.78 -3.93
C ALA A 59 6.42 3.66 -4.25
N VAL A 60 5.13 3.91 -4.05
CA VAL A 60 4.05 2.94 -4.24
C VAL A 60 2.85 3.62 -4.89
N TRP A 61 2.08 2.89 -5.69
CA TRP A 61 0.87 3.38 -6.34
C TRP A 61 -0.08 2.24 -6.68
N GLN A 62 -1.35 2.57 -6.94
CA GLN A 62 -2.30 1.65 -7.56
C GLN A 62 -1.95 1.42 -9.02
N GLN A 63 -1.86 0.17 -9.47
CA GLN A 63 -1.56 -0.18 -10.86
C GLN A 63 -2.72 -0.91 -11.53
N ASP A 64 -3.14 -0.39 -12.68
CA ASP A 64 -4.29 -0.85 -13.48
C ASP A 64 -5.63 -0.55 -12.80
N ARG A 65 -5.94 0.74 -12.70
CA ARG A 65 -7.17 1.22 -12.07
C ARG A 65 -8.41 0.76 -12.84
N TRP A 66 -9.42 0.29 -12.12
CA TRP A 66 -10.71 -0.06 -12.72
C TRP A 66 -11.70 1.10 -12.67
N SER A 67 -12.58 1.19 -13.68
CA SER A 67 -13.66 2.18 -13.71
C SER A 67 -14.63 2.11 -12.51
N THR A 68 -14.62 0.99 -11.78
CA THR A 68 -15.51 0.70 -10.64
C THR A 68 -14.85 0.82 -9.27
N GLY A 69 -13.59 1.24 -9.18
CA GLY A 69 -12.88 1.24 -7.89
C GLY A 69 -11.71 0.27 -7.87
N LEU A 70 -10.68 0.62 -7.09
CA LEU A 70 -9.47 -0.16 -6.85
C LEU A 70 -8.67 -0.53 -8.13
N ALA A 71 -7.54 -1.19 -7.93
CA ALA A 71 -6.62 -1.59 -8.99
C ALA A 71 -6.28 -3.08 -8.92
N ASN A 72 -5.70 -3.64 -9.98
CA ASN A 72 -5.26 -5.05 -10.01
C ASN A 72 -4.29 -5.37 -8.85
N GLY A 73 -3.47 -4.40 -8.47
CA GLY A 73 -2.57 -4.49 -7.33
C GLY A 73 -1.85 -3.18 -7.10
N LEU A 74 -0.89 -3.21 -6.18
CA LEU A 74 -0.02 -2.09 -5.88
C LEU A 74 1.39 -2.39 -6.43
N VAL A 75 1.97 -1.44 -7.15
CA VAL A 75 3.36 -1.53 -7.61
C VAL A 75 4.23 -0.69 -6.69
N THR A 76 5.40 -1.25 -6.37
CA THR A 76 6.47 -0.60 -5.62
C THR A 76 7.60 -0.25 -6.60
N ALA A 77 8.08 0.99 -6.59
CA ALA A 77 9.36 1.37 -7.16
C ALA A 77 10.38 1.65 -6.06
N VAL A 78 11.62 1.20 -6.29
CA VAL A 78 12.74 1.33 -5.35
C VAL A 78 13.90 1.99 -6.08
N THR A 79 14.47 3.00 -5.45
CA THR A 79 15.79 3.54 -5.79
C THR A 79 16.78 3.21 -4.68
N LEU A 80 18.05 3.06 -5.04
CA LEU A 80 19.19 2.95 -4.14
C LEU A 80 20.27 4.02 -4.42
N ASP A 81 20.03 4.92 -5.38
CA ASP A 81 20.98 5.94 -5.85
C ASP A 81 20.38 7.36 -5.81
N GLY A 82 19.43 7.60 -4.89
CA GLY A 82 18.83 8.92 -4.69
C GLY A 82 17.83 9.33 -5.77
N GLY A 83 17.32 8.36 -6.55
CA GLY A 83 16.28 8.56 -7.56
C GLY A 83 16.81 8.63 -8.98
N ALA A 84 18.10 8.35 -9.21
CA ALA A 84 18.68 8.32 -10.55
C ALA A 84 18.23 7.09 -11.34
N THR A 85 18.05 5.94 -10.68
CA THR A 85 17.49 4.72 -11.26
C THR A 85 16.45 4.08 -10.35
N TRP A 86 15.46 3.41 -10.97
CA TRP A 86 14.35 2.79 -10.26
C TRP A 86 14.14 1.35 -10.76
N SER A 87 14.00 0.42 -9.81
CA SER A 87 13.52 -0.93 -10.07
C SER A 87 12.07 -1.07 -9.58
N ARG A 88 11.29 -1.98 -10.17
CA ARG A 88 9.89 -2.21 -9.81
C ARG A 88 9.68 -3.62 -9.26
N THR A 89 8.86 -3.72 -8.22
CA THR A 89 8.46 -4.97 -7.54
C THR A 89 7.02 -4.84 -7.05
N THR A 90 6.48 -5.88 -6.43
CA THR A 90 5.10 -5.88 -5.89
C THR A 90 5.04 -6.62 -4.57
N ALA A 91 4.24 -6.11 -3.62
CA ALA A 91 3.83 -6.89 -2.45
C ALA A 91 2.63 -7.78 -2.81
N PRO A 92 2.56 -9.03 -2.30
CA PRO A 92 1.56 -10.02 -2.73
C PRO A 92 0.18 -9.79 -2.06
N PHE A 93 -0.36 -8.58 -2.16
CA PHE A 93 -1.68 -8.22 -1.60
C PHE A 93 -2.87 -8.74 -2.41
N THR A 94 -2.67 -9.02 -3.70
CA THR A 94 -3.72 -9.49 -4.62
C THR A 94 -3.24 -10.69 -5.42
N ARG A 95 -4.16 -11.43 -6.03
CA ARG A 95 -3.84 -12.54 -6.94
C ARG A 95 -2.95 -12.12 -8.10
N CYS A 96 -3.15 -10.91 -8.62
CA CYS A 96 -2.32 -10.33 -9.67
C CYS A 96 -0.87 -10.14 -9.25
N ALA A 97 -0.63 -9.81 -7.98
CA ALA A 97 0.70 -9.58 -7.41
C ALA A 97 1.33 -10.84 -6.78
N GLY A 98 0.83 -12.04 -7.09
CA GLY A 98 1.32 -13.30 -6.53
C GLY A 98 0.69 -13.71 -5.19
N GLY A 99 -0.32 -12.98 -4.73
CA GLY A 99 -1.15 -13.34 -3.59
C GLY A 99 -2.01 -14.59 -3.85
N ASN A 100 -2.27 -15.36 -2.80
CA ASN A 100 -3.11 -16.55 -2.83
C ASN A 100 -3.52 -16.92 -1.38
N ALA A 101 -4.38 -17.93 -1.24
CA ALA A 101 -4.88 -18.34 0.07
C ALA A 101 -3.77 -18.80 1.03
N GLY A 102 -2.70 -19.39 0.50
CA GLY A 102 -1.58 -19.91 1.30
C GLY A 102 -0.64 -18.83 1.84
N ASN A 103 -0.62 -17.63 1.23
CA ASN A 103 0.21 -16.51 1.69
C ASN A 103 -0.56 -15.33 2.28
N GLY A 104 -1.90 -15.37 2.29
CA GLY A 104 -2.74 -14.32 2.86
C GLY A 104 -3.11 -13.19 1.88
N GLY A 105 -2.76 -13.31 0.60
CA GLY A 105 -2.98 -12.30 -0.45
C GLY A 105 -4.11 -12.62 -1.43
N ASP A 106 -5.10 -13.45 -1.06
CA ASP A 106 -6.13 -13.94 -1.99
C ASP A 106 -7.26 -12.93 -2.27
N TYR A 107 -6.93 -11.77 -2.80
CA TYR A 107 -7.88 -10.69 -3.07
C TYR A 107 -7.92 -10.32 -4.55
N GLU A 108 -9.09 -9.83 -4.98
CA GLU A 108 -9.33 -9.45 -6.38
C GLU A 108 -8.58 -8.17 -6.74
N ARG A 109 -8.61 -7.17 -5.85
CA ARG A 109 -8.08 -5.82 -6.09
C ARG A 109 -7.50 -5.21 -4.81
N ALA A 110 -6.65 -4.19 -4.98
CA ALA A 110 -6.10 -3.40 -3.88
C ALA A 110 -6.12 -1.89 -4.18
N THR A 111 -6.07 -1.07 -3.12
CA THR A 111 -6.09 0.39 -3.14
C THR A 111 -5.34 0.94 -1.92
N ASP A 112 -5.26 2.26 -1.81
CA ASP A 112 -4.77 2.99 -0.64
C ASP A 112 -3.34 2.61 -0.23
N PRO A 113 -2.38 2.63 -1.18
CA PRO A 113 -1.01 2.26 -0.88
C PRO A 113 -0.39 3.26 0.10
N TRP A 114 0.28 2.74 1.13
CA TRP A 114 1.07 3.55 2.06
C TRP A 114 2.36 2.82 2.40
N VAL A 115 3.48 3.53 2.53
CA VAL A 115 4.78 2.94 2.90
C VAL A 115 5.46 3.76 3.99
N THR A 116 6.18 3.09 4.90
CA THR A 116 7.01 3.72 5.93
C THR A 116 8.30 2.94 6.14
N PHE A 117 9.32 3.57 6.71
CA PHE A 117 10.56 2.92 7.14
C PHE A 117 10.72 2.99 8.65
N THR A 118 11.16 1.90 9.27
CA THR A 118 11.64 1.90 10.65
C THR A 118 13.07 2.44 10.75
N PRO A 119 13.56 2.82 11.95
CA PRO A 119 14.88 3.41 12.14
C PRO A 119 16.05 2.46 11.84
N ASN A 120 15.80 1.16 11.69
CA ASN A 120 16.78 0.19 11.21
C ASN A 120 16.70 -0.09 9.70
N GLY A 121 15.88 0.66 8.96
CA GLY A 121 15.78 0.59 7.50
C GLY A 121 14.86 -0.49 6.95
N ASN A 122 14.07 -1.20 7.77
CA ASN A 122 13.01 -2.06 7.25
C ASN A 122 11.87 -1.21 6.70
N ALA A 123 11.30 -1.62 5.58
CA ALA A 123 10.13 -0.97 5.00
C ALA A 123 8.86 -1.75 5.34
N PHE A 124 7.76 -1.04 5.56
CA PHE A 124 6.43 -1.60 5.73
C PHE A 124 5.48 -0.94 4.73
N GLN A 125 4.70 -1.75 4.02
CA GLN A 125 3.66 -1.30 3.11
C GLN A 125 2.31 -1.74 3.65
N MET A 126 1.32 -0.86 3.61
CA MET A 126 -0.06 -1.15 3.95
C MET A 126 -0.97 -0.98 2.74
N ALA A 127 -2.00 -1.82 2.66
CA ALA A 127 -2.97 -1.82 1.58
C ALA A 127 -4.36 -2.17 2.08
N LEU A 128 -5.38 -1.56 1.47
CA LEU A 128 -6.74 -2.07 1.45
C LEU A 128 -6.87 -3.09 0.31
N ALA A 129 -7.20 -4.33 0.64
CA ALA A 129 -7.48 -5.39 -0.33
C ALA A 129 -8.96 -5.82 -0.28
N THR A 130 -9.57 -6.10 -1.43
CA THR A 130 -11.00 -6.40 -1.50
C THR A 130 -11.34 -7.59 -2.40
N GLN A 131 -12.53 -8.14 -2.13
CA GLN A 131 -13.21 -9.13 -2.95
C GLN A 131 -14.70 -8.77 -3.01
N GLY A 132 -15.30 -8.82 -4.20
CA GLY A 132 -16.70 -8.44 -4.40
C GLY A 132 -16.97 -6.94 -4.23
N ALA A 133 -18.18 -6.51 -4.57
CA ALA A 133 -18.58 -5.11 -4.48
C ALA A 133 -18.71 -4.68 -3.00
N SER A 134 -18.27 -3.47 -2.66
CA SER A 134 -18.30 -2.96 -1.29
C SER A 134 -19.67 -3.13 -0.64
N LEU A 135 -19.69 -3.72 0.57
CA LEU A 135 -20.89 -3.97 1.37
C LEU A 135 -21.95 -4.88 0.71
N ALA A 136 -21.63 -5.55 -0.40
CA ALA A 136 -22.50 -6.55 -1.02
C ALA A 136 -22.43 -7.90 -0.28
N ALA A 137 -23.41 -8.77 -0.51
CA ALA A 137 -23.34 -10.14 -0.03
C ALA A 137 -22.03 -10.81 -0.48
N SER A 138 -21.35 -11.49 0.46
CA SER A 138 -20.03 -12.13 0.25
C SER A 138 -18.86 -11.18 -0.05
N SER A 139 -19.05 -9.85 0.05
CA SER A 139 -17.93 -8.91 -0.08
C SER A 139 -16.95 -9.05 1.07
N VAL A 140 -15.69 -8.78 0.81
CA VAL A 140 -14.64 -8.70 1.81
C VAL A 140 -13.83 -7.41 1.61
N SER A 141 -13.51 -6.76 2.72
CA SER A 141 -12.44 -5.75 2.78
C SER A 141 -11.44 -6.15 3.87
N ALA A 142 -10.15 -6.02 3.58
CA ALA A 142 -9.09 -6.36 4.51
C ALA A 142 -8.00 -5.29 4.52
N MET A 143 -7.47 -4.99 5.70
CA MET A 143 -6.26 -4.20 5.85
C MET A 143 -5.07 -5.13 6.00
N LEU A 144 -4.14 -5.03 5.07
CA LEU A 144 -2.98 -5.90 4.98
C LEU A 144 -1.71 -5.09 5.15
N VAL A 145 -0.71 -5.68 5.80
CA VAL A 145 0.65 -5.12 5.90
C VAL A 145 1.66 -6.13 5.37
N SER A 146 2.59 -5.68 4.54
CA SER A 146 3.76 -6.46 4.12
C SER A 146 5.04 -5.75 4.55
N ARG A 147 6.08 -6.52 4.84
CA ARG A 147 7.37 -6.04 5.33
C ARG A 147 8.49 -6.40 4.35
N SER A 148 9.42 -5.49 4.19
CA SER A 148 10.70 -5.69 3.52
C SER A 148 11.85 -5.45 4.50
N THR A 149 12.87 -6.29 4.44
CA THR A 149 14.12 -6.16 5.21
C THR A 149 15.34 -5.93 4.31
N ASP A 150 15.11 -5.66 3.02
CA ASP A 150 16.12 -5.53 1.98
C ASP A 150 15.94 -4.23 1.18
N SER A 151 15.63 -3.14 1.88
CA SER A 151 15.49 -1.79 1.31
C SER A 151 14.31 -1.63 0.34
N GLY A 152 13.27 -2.46 0.49
CA GLY A 152 12.04 -2.41 -0.32
C GLY A 152 12.08 -3.29 -1.57
N GLN A 153 13.16 -4.04 -1.80
CA GLN A 153 13.37 -4.83 -3.03
C GLN A 153 12.49 -6.09 -3.07
N THR A 154 12.31 -6.76 -1.93
CA THR A 154 11.38 -7.89 -1.78
C THR A 154 10.43 -7.67 -0.61
N TRP A 155 9.23 -8.27 -0.73
CA TRP A 155 8.13 -8.08 0.20
C TRP A 155 7.63 -9.43 0.69
N GLY A 156 7.51 -9.58 2.01
CA GLY A 156 7.02 -10.80 2.64
C GLY A 156 5.51 -11.02 2.47
N ASN A 157 5.04 -12.18 2.94
CA ASN A 157 3.62 -12.49 2.98
C ASN A 157 2.85 -11.44 3.81
N PRO A 158 1.61 -11.07 3.42
CA PRO A 158 0.88 -10.05 4.15
C PRO A 158 0.38 -10.54 5.51
N SER A 159 0.59 -9.74 6.55
CA SER A 159 -0.13 -9.84 7.82
C SER A 159 -1.51 -9.17 7.66
N THR A 160 -2.58 -9.88 8.02
CA THR A 160 -3.94 -9.33 8.01
C THR A 160 -4.22 -8.66 9.35
N LEU A 161 -4.43 -7.34 9.35
CA LEU A 161 -4.80 -6.59 10.57
C LEU A 161 -6.29 -6.73 10.87
N ILE A 162 -7.12 -6.71 9.83
CA ILE A 162 -8.55 -6.96 9.91
C ILE A 162 -9.05 -7.53 8.59
N ARG A 163 -10.13 -8.32 8.66
CA ARG A 163 -10.86 -8.84 7.51
C ARG A 163 -12.35 -8.87 7.82
N ASP A 164 -13.10 -7.96 7.22
CA ASP A 164 -14.54 -7.86 7.42
C ASP A 164 -15.33 -8.36 6.20
N GLY A 165 -16.51 -8.88 6.47
CA GLY A 165 -17.52 -9.21 5.46
C GLY A 165 -18.45 -8.03 5.16
N SER A 166 -19.62 -8.32 4.58
CA SER A 166 -20.59 -7.33 4.09
C SER A 166 -21.14 -6.31 5.10
N LEU A 167 -20.92 -6.51 6.40
CA LEU A 167 -21.39 -5.58 7.44
C LEU A 167 -20.50 -4.34 7.58
N PHE A 168 -19.22 -4.45 7.18
CA PHE A 168 -18.26 -3.36 7.31
C PHE A 168 -17.39 -3.22 6.07
N PHE A 169 -16.97 -1.99 5.81
CA PHE A 169 -15.97 -1.70 4.79
C PHE A 169 -14.81 -0.95 5.44
N ASN A 170 -13.62 -1.53 5.38
CA ASN A 170 -12.40 -0.89 5.84
C ASN A 170 -11.90 0.05 4.76
N ASP A 171 -11.54 1.29 5.11
CA ASP A 171 -11.11 2.30 4.12
C ASP A 171 -10.08 3.27 4.70
N LYS A 172 -9.36 3.94 3.81
CA LYS A 172 -8.46 5.06 4.13
C LYS A 172 -7.37 4.76 5.14
N ASN A 173 -6.51 3.79 4.82
CA ASN A 173 -5.44 3.41 5.73
C ASN A 173 -4.23 4.36 5.75
N THR A 174 -3.54 4.38 6.88
CA THR A 174 -2.17 4.91 7.00
C THR A 174 -1.31 3.97 7.86
N ILE A 175 -0.01 3.92 7.60
CA ILE A 175 0.97 3.19 8.42
C ILE A 175 2.17 4.10 8.73
N THR A 176 2.60 4.13 9.98
CA THR A 176 3.70 4.99 10.46
C THR A 176 4.60 4.20 11.39
N ALA A 177 5.90 4.19 11.11
CA ALA A 177 6.89 3.60 12.00
C ALA A 177 7.30 4.60 13.10
N ASP A 178 7.61 4.10 14.29
CA ASP A 178 8.25 4.91 15.32
C ASP A 178 9.64 5.36 14.84
N PRO A 179 10.01 6.65 14.95
CA PRO A 179 11.28 7.17 14.44
C PRO A 179 12.48 6.79 15.32
N THR A 180 12.27 6.16 16.47
CA THR A 180 13.31 5.86 17.47
C THR A 180 13.41 4.38 17.85
N ASP A 181 12.34 3.60 17.69
CA ASP A 181 12.34 2.17 18.00
C ASP A 181 11.82 1.32 16.83
N PRO A 182 12.68 0.47 16.21
CA PRO A 182 12.28 -0.33 15.06
C PRO A 182 11.27 -1.45 15.36
N ASN A 183 10.95 -1.69 16.63
CA ASN A 183 9.94 -2.67 17.01
C ASN A 183 8.51 -2.15 16.85
N TYR A 184 8.33 -0.82 16.77
CA TYR A 184 7.02 -0.19 16.77
C TYR A 184 6.63 0.34 15.39
N VAL A 185 5.50 -0.14 14.89
CA VAL A 185 4.80 0.39 13.70
C VAL A 185 3.32 0.45 14.00
N TYR A 186 2.67 1.54 13.61
CA TYR A 186 1.30 1.88 13.93
C TYR A 186 0.49 1.99 12.65
N ALA A 187 -0.70 1.40 12.65
CA ALA A 187 -1.64 1.43 11.53
C ALA A 187 -2.99 1.96 12.02
N VAL A 188 -3.62 2.81 11.21
CA VAL A 188 -4.99 3.30 11.43
C VAL A 188 -5.78 3.31 10.14
N TRP A 189 -7.09 3.13 10.24
CA TRP A 189 -8.02 3.18 9.10
C TRP A 189 -9.46 3.38 9.61
N ASP A 190 -10.38 3.68 8.71
CA ASP A 190 -11.80 3.80 9.01
C ASP A 190 -12.52 2.46 8.83
N ARG A 191 -13.44 2.12 9.74
CA ARG A 191 -14.27 0.90 9.66
C ARG A 191 -15.74 1.25 9.43
N LEU A 192 -16.10 1.47 8.18
CA LEU A 192 -17.37 2.03 7.75
C LEU A 192 -18.51 1.01 7.81
N VAL A 193 -19.72 1.49 8.12
CA VAL A 193 -20.98 0.76 7.92
C VAL A 193 -21.75 1.34 6.73
N ALA A 194 -22.82 0.65 6.30
CA ALA A 194 -23.60 1.04 5.12
C ALA A 194 -24.22 2.45 5.17
N SER A 195 -24.37 3.06 6.33
CA SER A 195 -24.81 4.45 6.47
C SER A 195 -23.70 5.49 6.18
N GLY A 196 -22.49 5.06 5.82
CA GLY A 196 -21.40 5.92 5.37
C GLY A 196 -20.47 6.46 6.47
N GLY A 197 -20.60 5.98 7.72
CA GLY A 197 -19.73 6.37 8.84
C GLY A 197 -19.17 5.15 9.57
N GLY A 198 -18.13 5.37 10.37
CA GLY A 198 -17.46 4.33 11.15
C GLY A 198 -16.46 4.93 12.13
N PRO A 199 -16.03 4.16 13.15
CA PRO A 199 -14.90 4.57 13.96
C PRO A 199 -13.60 4.52 13.15
N ALA A 200 -12.65 5.37 13.51
CA ALA A 200 -11.25 5.10 13.24
C ALA A 200 -10.81 3.95 14.16
N VAL A 201 -10.10 2.98 13.61
CA VAL A 201 -9.57 1.83 14.31
C VAL A 201 -8.05 1.82 14.21
N PHE A 202 -7.41 1.07 15.10
CA PHE A 202 -5.97 1.08 15.30
C PHE A 202 -5.44 -0.35 15.43
N ALA A 203 -4.22 -0.55 14.96
CA ALA A 203 -3.40 -1.70 15.30
C ALA A 203 -1.93 -1.26 15.36
N ARG A 204 -1.11 -2.00 16.11
CA ARG A 204 0.34 -1.82 16.14
C ARG A 204 1.07 -3.14 16.20
N THR A 205 2.34 -3.09 15.85
CA THR A 205 3.31 -4.11 16.25
C THR A 205 4.23 -3.55 17.32
N THR A 206 4.71 -4.42 18.22
CA THR A 206 5.70 -4.10 19.26
C THR A 206 6.91 -5.03 19.18
N ASP A 207 7.00 -5.84 18.11
CA ASP A 207 8.04 -6.85 17.88
C ASP A 207 8.61 -6.79 16.45
N GLY A 208 8.52 -5.61 15.82
CA GLY A 208 9.08 -5.37 14.49
C GLY A 208 8.25 -6.01 13.37
N GLY A 209 6.95 -6.17 13.57
CA GLY A 209 6.00 -6.67 12.58
C GLY A 209 5.86 -8.19 12.54
N ASN A 210 6.33 -8.92 13.56
CA ASN A 210 6.10 -10.35 13.65
C ASN A 210 4.67 -10.65 14.11
N THR A 211 4.14 -9.84 15.02
CA THR A 211 2.74 -9.87 15.47
C THR A 211 2.13 -8.46 15.51
N TRP A 212 0.80 -8.42 15.50
CA TRP A 212 0.02 -7.18 15.54
C TRP A 212 -1.06 -7.28 16.62
N GLU A 213 -1.26 -6.20 17.34
CA GLU A 213 -2.24 -6.05 18.43
C GLU A 213 -3.08 -4.78 18.23
N ALA A 214 -4.24 -4.74 18.90
CA ALA A 214 -5.10 -3.56 18.98
C ALA A 214 -4.68 -2.62 20.12
#